data_AF-A0A838S357-F1
#
_entry.id   AF-A0A838S357-F1
#
_cell.length_a   1.000
_cell.length_b   1.000
_cell.length_c   1.000
_cell.angle_alpha   90.00
_cell.angle_beta   90.00
_cell.angle_gamma   90.00
#
_symmetry.space_group_name_H-M   'P 1'
#
loop_
_entity.id
_entity.type
_entity.pdbx_description
1 polymer ?
#
loop_
_entity_poly.entity_id
_entity_poly.type
_entity_poly.pdbx_seq_one_letter_code
_entity_poly.pdbx_strand_id
1 'polypeptide(L)'
;MVAAPPDPSTEHPSTERESREHPSTEPAPSDPSQRDPGQPGVDPQGPLANEEPSVEWGWHATFPRATRIAGWFTAASMFFMLIGNHESNIENWWLVALGTGLVVLLLRERLSRNSWRR
;
A
#
# COMPACT_ATOMS: atom_id res chain seq x y z
N MET A 1 61.48 15.81 -36.49
CA MET A 1 61.65 15.89 -37.95
C MET A 1 61.07 14.62 -38.54
N VAL A 2 59.75 14.58 -38.75
CA VAL A 2 59.02 14.83 -40.01
C VAL A 2 59.33 13.77 -41.09
N ALA A 3 58.35 12.90 -41.31
CA ALA A 3 57.79 12.65 -42.64
C ALA A 3 56.28 12.38 -42.48
N ALA A 4 55.48 13.18 -43.16
CA ALA A 4 54.08 12.93 -43.52
C ALA A 4 54.00 12.99 -45.06
N PRO A 5 52.84 12.80 -45.71
CA PRO A 5 52.05 11.58 -45.95
C PRO A 5 52.09 11.17 -47.45
N PRO A 6 51.27 10.21 -47.92
CA PRO A 6 50.46 10.52 -49.11
C PRO A 6 48.94 10.43 -48.89
N ASP A 7 48.31 11.53 -49.33
CA ASP A 7 46.91 11.99 -49.47
C ASP A 7 46.23 11.33 -50.71
N PRO A 8 45.13 11.84 -51.33
CA PRO A 8 43.86 12.44 -50.89
C PRO A 8 42.62 11.70 -51.47
N SER A 9 41.47 11.86 -50.80
CA SER A 9 40.14 11.98 -51.42
C SER A 9 39.68 10.89 -52.42
N THR A 10 38.92 9.89 -51.95
CA THR A 10 37.85 9.25 -52.76
C THR A 10 36.90 8.52 -51.80
N GLU A 11 35.78 9.14 -51.41
CA GLU A 11 34.42 8.71 -51.79
C GLU A 11 33.74 7.92 -50.66
N HIS A 12 32.46 8.00 -50.34
CA HIS A 12 31.33 8.89 -50.61
C HIS A 12 30.26 8.54 -49.53
N PRO A 13 29.17 9.31 -49.37
CA PRO A 13 28.25 9.32 -48.24
C PRO A 13 27.29 8.12 -48.29
N SER A 14 26.85 7.60 -47.14
CA SER A 14 25.62 6.77 -47.01
C SER A 14 25.39 6.31 -45.56
N THR A 15 25.18 7.23 -44.62
CA THR A 15 24.59 6.86 -43.31
C THR A 15 23.27 7.60 -43.10
N GLU A 16 22.48 7.77 -44.16
CA GLU A 16 21.14 8.39 -44.09
C GLU A 16 20.02 7.54 -44.72
N ARG A 17 20.23 6.24 -45.03
CA ARG A 17 19.21 5.48 -45.78
C ARG A 17 18.69 4.17 -45.17
N GLU A 18 19.19 3.66 -44.04
CA GLU A 18 18.75 2.32 -43.56
C GLU A 18 18.05 2.30 -42.19
N SER A 19 18.16 3.34 -41.36
CA SER A 19 17.52 3.31 -40.02
C SER A 19 16.02 3.63 -40.02
N ARG A 20 15.37 3.67 -41.20
CA ARG A 20 13.94 3.97 -41.36
C ARG A 20 13.07 2.75 -41.65
N GLU A 21 13.56 1.55 -41.42
CA GLU A 21 12.72 0.36 -41.49
C GLU A 21 12.37 -0.10 -40.08
N HIS A 22 11.20 0.35 -39.62
CA HIS A 22 10.41 -0.36 -38.62
C HIS A 22 9.71 -1.50 -39.35
N PRO A 23 10.21 -2.75 -39.36
CA PRO A 23 9.35 -3.87 -39.67
C PRO A 23 8.32 -3.93 -38.55
N SER A 24 7.08 -3.65 -38.92
CA SER A 24 5.91 -4.02 -38.15
C SER A 24 5.91 -5.55 -38.07
N THR A 25 6.67 -6.10 -37.14
CA THR A 25 6.49 -7.49 -36.73
C THR A 25 5.23 -7.50 -35.89
N GLU A 26 4.10 -7.57 -36.58
CA GLU A 26 2.90 -8.23 -36.10
C GLU A 26 3.35 -9.44 -35.27
N PRO A 27 3.09 -9.48 -33.95
CA PRO A 27 3.48 -10.63 -33.16
C PRO A 27 2.73 -11.81 -33.76
N ALA A 28 3.50 -12.79 -34.25
CA ALA A 28 2.98 -14.04 -34.80
C ALA A 28 1.87 -14.58 -33.87
N PRO A 29 0.79 -15.19 -34.42
CA PRO A 29 -0.24 -15.78 -33.60
C PRO A 29 0.42 -16.72 -32.60
N SER A 30 0.21 -16.41 -31.32
CA SER A 30 0.91 -17.01 -30.19
C SER A 30 0.76 -18.51 -30.29
N ASP A 31 1.84 -19.22 -30.62
CA ASP A 31 1.82 -20.67 -30.67
C ASP A 31 1.44 -21.16 -29.26
N PRO A 32 0.29 -21.84 -29.09
CA PRO A 32 -0.17 -22.29 -27.77
C PRO A 32 0.79 -23.32 -27.15
N SER A 33 1.71 -23.90 -27.93
CA SER A 33 2.76 -24.80 -27.44
C SER A 33 3.96 -24.07 -26.81
N GLN A 34 4.07 -22.75 -27.01
CA GLN A 34 5.12 -21.90 -26.45
C GLN A 34 4.69 -21.18 -25.16
N ARG A 35 3.53 -21.54 -24.60
CA ARG A 35 3.17 -21.18 -23.22
C ARG A 35 4.09 -21.94 -22.27
N ASP A 36 5.07 -21.23 -21.71
CA ASP A 36 5.80 -21.70 -20.54
C ASP A 36 4.80 -21.88 -19.39
N PRO A 37 4.57 -23.10 -18.88
CA PRO A 37 3.67 -23.34 -17.75
C PRO A 37 4.16 -22.68 -16.45
N GLY A 38 5.35 -22.07 -16.44
CA GLY A 38 5.97 -21.42 -15.29
C GLY A 38 5.91 -19.89 -15.24
N GLN A 39 5.29 -19.21 -16.20
CA GLN A 39 5.10 -17.76 -16.13
C GLN A 39 3.75 -17.45 -15.45
N PRO A 40 3.70 -17.09 -14.15
CA PRO A 40 2.51 -16.46 -13.61
C PRO A 40 2.37 -15.10 -14.31
N GLY A 41 1.37 -15.00 -15.19
CA GLY A 41 0.94 -13.72 -15.70
C GLY A 41 0.65 -12.79 -14.53
N VAL A 42 1.46 -11.74 -14.37
CA VAL A 42 1.07 -10.61 -13.54
C VAL A 42 -0.01 -9.89 -14.34
N ASP A 43 -1.24 -10.36 -14.18
CA ASP A 43 -2.42 -9.67 -14.66
C ASP A 43 -2.77 -8.59 -13.62
N PRO A 44 -2.59 -7.29 -13.92
CA PRO A 44 -2.91 -6.22 -12.95
C PRO A 44 -4.41 -6.10 -12.64
N GLN A 45 -5.27 -6.88 -13.31
CA GLN A 45 -6.73 -6.75 -13.29
C GLN A 45 -7.46 -8.09 -13.13
N GLY A 46 -6.91 -9.01 -12.33
CA GLY A 46 -7.60 -10.25 -11.95
C GLY A 46 -8.66 -10.03 -10.86
N PRO A 47 -9.71 -10.88 -10.77
CA PRO A 47 -10.76 -10.82 -9.72
C PRO A 47 -10.26 -10.93 -8.27
N LEU A 48 -8.96 -11.21 -8.07
CA LEU A 48 -8.28 -11.30 -6.78
C LEU A 48 -7.51 -10.01 -6.40
N ALA A 49 -7.79 -8.88 -7.04
CA ALA A 49 -7.30 -7.56 -6.64
C ALA A 49 -7.84 -7.07 -5.27
N ASN A 50 -8.30 -8.00 -4.42
CA ASN A 50 -8.89 -7.75 -3.11
C ASN A 50 -7.85 -7.55 -1.98
N GLU A 51 -6.56 -7.47 -2.31
CA GLU A 51 -5.51 -7.06 -1.38
C GLU A 51 -4.78 -5.88 -2.02
N GLU A 52 -5.29 -4.69 -1.73
CA GLU A 52 -4.74 -3.40 -2.17
C GLU A 52 -3.19 -3.36 -2.08
N PRO A 53 -2.48 -2.75 -3.05
CA PRO A 53 -1.01 -2.73 -3.06
C PRO A 53 -0.44 -2.06 -1.80
N SER A 54 -1.22 -1.25 -1.09
CA SER A 54 -0.84 -0.61 0.17
C SER A 54 -0.57 -1.61 1.32
N VAL A 55 -1.01 -2.87 1.20
CA VAL A 55 -0.63 -3.98 2.12
C VAL A 55 0.88 -4.18 2.12
N GLU A 56 1.54 -3.99 0.98
CA GLU A 56 2.98 -4.23 0.83
C GLU A 56 3.85 -3.23 1.62
N TRP A 57 3.33 -2.04 1.97
CA TRP A 57 4.05 -1.00 2.72
C TRP A 57 3.97 -1.18 4.24
N GLY A 58 3.25 -2.19 4.74
CA GLY A 58 3.43 -2.71 6.11
C GLY A 58 2.77 -1.93 7.25
N TRP A 59 2.04 -0.84 6.98
CA TRP A 59 1.29 -0.09 7.99
C TRP A 59 -0.06 -0.73 8.41
N HIS A 60 -0.51 -1.80 7.73
CA HIS A 60 -1.78 -2.48 8.00
C HIS A 60 -1.76 -3.45 9.20
N ALA A 61 -0.84 -3.24 10.14
CA ALA A 61 -0.69 -4.13 11.26
C ALA A 61 -1.88 -4.01 12.24
N THR A 62 -2.74 -5.04 12.26
CA THR A 62 -3.80 -5.15 13.26
C THR A 62 -3.23 -5.68 14.57
N PHE A 63 -3.10 -4.80 15.56
CA PHE A 63 -2.59 -5.16 16.89
C PHE A 63 -3.72 -5.16 17.92
N PRO A 64 -4.53 -6.23 18.01
CA PRO A 64 -5.71 -6.25 18.87
C PRO A 64 -5.39 -6.08 20.35
N ARG A 65 -4.16 -6.41 20.79
CA ARG A 65 -3.71 -6.14 22.16
C ARG A 65 -3.37 -4.68 22.37
N ALA A 66 -2.65 -4.06 21.44
CA ALA A 66 -2.28 -2.64 21.52
C ALA A 66 -3.51 -1.75 21.46
N THR A 67 -4.45 -2.03 20.55
CA THR A 67 -5.73 -1.29 20.45
C THR A 67 -6.53 -1.35 21.75
N ARG A 68 -6.53 -2.48 22.45
CA ARG A 68 -7.21 -2.59 23.76
C ARG A 68 -6.52 -1.78 24.84
N ILE A 69 -5.19 -1.86 24.93
CA ILE A 69 -4.42 -1.09 25.92
C ILE A 69 -4.60 0.40 25.65
N ALA A 70 -4.52 0.83 24.39
CA ALA A 70 -4.80 2.19 23.97
C ALA A 70 -6.23 2.61 24.32
N GLY A 71 -7.23 1.76 24.06
CA GLY A 71 -8.62 2.04 24.43
C GLY A 71 -8.82 2.23 25.94
N TRP A 72 -8.25 1.35 26.77
CA TRP A 72 -8.30 1.49 28.23
C TRP A 72 -7.53 2.71 28.73
N PHE A 73 -6.38 3.02 28.12
CA PHE A 73 -5.62 4.22 28.43
C PHE A 73 -6.43 5.48 28.11
N THR A 74 -7.01 5.58 26.91
CA THR A 74 -7.87 6.71 26.52
C THR A 74 -9.08 6.85 27.44
N ALA A 75 -9.74 5.75 27.79
CA ALA A 75 -10.85 5.76 28.74
C ALA A 75 -10.40 6.30 30.11
N ALA A 76 -9.28 5.81 30.65
CA ALA A 76 -8.73 6.30 31.91
C ALA A 76 -8.37 7.80 31.85
N SER A 77 -7.74 8.25 30.75
CA SER A 77 -7.41 9.67 30.54
C SER A 77 -8.65 10.57 30.60
N MET A 78 -9.77 10.16 30.00
CA MET A 78 -11.02 10.93 30.05
C MET A 78 -11.51 11.14 31.50
N PHE A 79 -11.37 10.14 32.37
CA PHE A 79 -11.76 10.26 33.77
C PHE A 79 -10.74 11.04 34.61
N PHE A 80 -9.44 10.92 34.31
CA PHE A 80 -8.42 11.75 34.94
C PHE A 80 -8.62 13.23 34.63
N MET A 81 -9.09 13.55 33.42
CA MET A 81 -9.41 14.92 33.02
C MET A 81 -10.57 15.53 33.82
N LEU A 82 -11.33 14.78 34.61
CA LEU A 82 -12.34 15.34 35.53
C LEU A 82 -11.70 16.07 36.73
N ILE A 83 -10.43 15.80 37.02
CA ILE A 83 -9.69 16.40 38.12
C ILE A 83 -9.02 17.68 37.61
N GLY A 84 -9.65 18.83 37.83
CA GLY A 84 -9.17 20.11 37.35
C GLY A 84 -10.09 21.29 37.71
N ASN A 85 -9.72 22.49 37.28
CA ASN A 85 -10.49 23.70 37.51
C ASN A 85 -11.64 23.85 36.49
N HIS A 86 -12.63 22.95 36.56
CA HIS A 86 -13.83 23.05 35.74
C HIS A 86 -14.76 24.13 36.29
N GLU A 87 -14.94 25.23 35.56
CA GLU A 87 -15.89 26.29 35.94
C GLU A 87 -17.34 25.90 35.60
N SER A 88 -17.53 25.07 34.58
CA SER A 88 -18.85 24.58 34.15
C SER A 88 -18.92 23.06 34.16
N ASN A 89 -20.07 22.54 34.58
CA ASN A 89 -20.33 21.09 34.60
C ASN A 89 -20.50 20.50 33.20
N ILE A 90 -20.66 21.31 32.15
CA ILE A 90 -20.89 20.80 30.80
C ILE A 90 -19.72 19.93 30.30
N GLU A 91 -18.48 20.32 30.61
CA GLU A 91 -17.29 19.56 30.26
C GLU A 91 -17.26 18.20 30.97
N ASN A 92 -17.60 18.19 32.26
CA ASN A 92 -17.71 16.96 33.04
C ASN A 92 -18.73 15.99 32.43
N TRP A 93 -19.89 16.48 31.97
CA TRP A 93 -20.89 15.64 31.31
C TRP A 93 -20.35 15.01 30.03
N TRP A 94 -19.64 15.77 29.20
CA TRP A 94 -19.03 15.24 27.97
C TRP A 94 -17.92 14.23 28.26
N LEU A 95 -17.03 14.52 29.22
CA LEU A 95 -15.97 13.60 29.64
C LEU A 95 -16.55 12.29 30.18
N VAL A 96 -17.56 12.37 31.04
CA VAL A 96 -18.25 11.19 31.60
C VAL A 96 -18.98 10.42 30.50
N ALA A 97 -19.71 11.09 29.61
CA ALA A 97 -20.47 10.43 28.54
C ALA A 97 -19.53 9.70 27.57
N LEU A 98 -18.47 10.36 27.09
CA LEU A 98 -17.50 9.77 26.17
C LEU A 98 -16.67 8.68 26.84
N GLY A 99 -16.17 8.93 28.06
CA GLY A 99 -15.41 7.95 28.83
C GLY A 99 -16.24 6.68 29.12
N THR A 100 -17.49 6.85 29.56
CA THR A 100 -18.40 5.71 29.81
C THR A 100 -18.74 4.97 28.52
N GLY A 101 -18.99 5.70 27.42
CA GLY A 101 -19.24 5.10 26.11
C GLY A 101 -18.09 4.20 25.63
N LEU A 102 -16.85 4.66 25.79
CA LEU A 102 -15.65 3.88 25.47
C LEU A 102 -15.53 2.62 26.33
N VAL A 103 -15.75 2.73 27.65
CA VAL A 103 -15.71 1.57 28.56
C VAL A 103 -16.76 0.53 28.17
N VAL A 104 -17.99 0.96 27.86
CA VAL A 104 -19.07 0.06 27.41
C VAL A 104 -18.68 -0.67 26.12
N LEU A 105 -18.09 0.03 25.15
CA LEU A 105 -17.65 -0.58 23.90
C LEU A 105 -16.55 -1.63 24.11
N LEU A 106 -15.56 -1.33 24.96
CA LEU A 106 -14.48 -2.27 25.33
C LEU A 106 -15.03 -3.50 26.05
N LEU A 107 -15.98 -3.32 26.96
CA LEU A 107 -16.64 -4.42 27.66
C LEU A 107 -17.48 -5.28 26.70
N ARG A 108 -18.24 -4.64 25.79
CA ARG A 108 -19.01 -5.35 24.75
C ARG A 108 -18.10 -6.17 23.84
N GLU A 109 -16.97 -5.61 23.41
CA GLU A 109 -15.96 -6.34 22.64
C GLU A 109 -15.46 -7.57 23.41
N ARG A 110 -15.20 -7.43 24.72
CA ARG A 110 -14.77 -8.53 25.57
C ARG A 110 -15.83 -9.63 25.72
N LEU A 111 -17.09 -9.25 25.93
CA LEU A 111 -18.22 -10.16 26.11
C LEU A 111 -18.60 -10.87 24.80
N SER A 112 -18.60 -10.15 23.67
CA SER A 112 -18.94 -10.68 22.34
C SER A 112 -18.00 -11.81 21.93
N ARG A 113 -16.75 -11.79 22.38
CA ARG A 113 -15.76 -12.85 22.10
C ARG A 113 -16.11 -14.20 22.76
N ASN A 114 -16.96 -14.20 23.78
CA ASN A 114 -17.41 -15.42 24.47
C ASN A 114 -18.80 -15.92 24.00
N SER A 115 -19.42 -15.23 23.02
CA SER A 115 -20.76 -15.61 22.54
C SER A 115 -20.79 -16.89 21.72
N TRP A 116 -19.66 -17.30 21.12
CA TRP A 116 -19.55 -18.52 20.30
C TRP A 116 -19.62 -19.85 21.07
N ARG A 117 -19.76 -19.81 22.41
CA ARG A 117 -19.85 -21.00 23.27
C ARG A 117 -21.25 -21.21 23.87
N ARG A 118 -22.27 -20.52 23.38
CA ARG A 118 -23.66 -20.66 23.85
C ARG A 118 -24.61 -20.79 22.68
#